data_AF-A0A7S1HC23-F1
#
_entry.id   AF-A0A7S1HC23-F1
#
_cell.length_a   1.000
_cell.length_b   1.000
_cell.length_c   1.000
_cell.angle_alpha   90.00
_cell.angle_beta   90.00
_cell.angle_gamma   90.00
#
_symmetry.space_group_name_H-M   'P 1'
#
loop_
_entity.id
_entity.type
_entity.pdbx_description
1 polymer ?
#
loop_
_entity_poly.entity_id
_entity_poly.type
_entity_poly.pdbx_seq_one_letter_code
_entity_poly.pdbx_strand_id
1 'polypeptide(L)'
;YDGTCFLSLDKCLPQRDFLQVVSFPEVPHPGGALALEYDEEWLSILRACQSYLCLNRRGPQLPPAASMREQIEKERVWVRERAQGDAGWVKVPSNFEHTLPPHRPGSVVPGGARQQPPFHPSPQTEAFVAKLSLPMPHVRTVGGGG
;
A
#
# COMPACT_ATOMS: atom_id res chain seq x y z
N TYR A 1 14.88 11.62 26.72
CA TYR A 1 14.78 10.15 26.71
C TYR A 1 14.33 9.79 25.32
N ASP A 2 15.26 9.36 24.46
CA ASP A 2 14.97 9.17 23.03
C ASP A 2 14.91 7.66 22.77
N GLY A 3 13.76 7.07 23.09
CA GLY A 3 13.48 5.66 22.89
C GLY A 3 12.05 5.48 22.38
N THR A 4 11.67 4.24 22.07
CA THR A 4 10.32 3.92 21.62
C THR A 4 9.29 4.18 22.73
N CYS A 5 8.36 5.10 22.49
CA CYS A 5 7.17 5.26 23.32
C CYS A 5 6.05 4.36 22.79
N PHE A 6 5.64 3.38 23.59
CA PHE A 6 4.54 2.49 23.24
C PHE A 6 3.19 3.14 23.57
N LEU A 7 2.27 3.12 22.60
CA LEU A 7 0.89 3.59 22.75
C LEU A 7 -0.06 2.46 22.36
N SER A 8 -1.02 2.13 23.24
CA SER A 8 -2.09 1.18 22.96
C SER A 8 -3.44 1.90 23.00
N LEU A 9 -4.21 1.79 21.92
CA LEU A 9 -5.56 2.33 21.83
C LEU A 9 -6.59 1.20 21.91
N ASP A 10 -7.71 1.50 22.54
CA ASP A 10 -8.82 0.59 22.71
C ASP A 10 -9.80 0.64 21.52
N LYS A 11 -10.76 -0.28 21.48
CA LYS A 11 -11.84 -0.23 20.47
C LYS A 11 -12.74 0.98 20.72
N CYS A 12 -13.34 1.52 19.66
CA CYS A 12 -14.32 2.61 19.69
C CYS A 12 -15.66 2.18 20.35
N LEU A 13 -15.61 1.76 21.61
CA LEU A 13 -16.73 1.40 22.45
C LEU A 13 -16.94 2.48 23.51
N PRO A 14 -18.16 2.57 24.08
CA PRO A 14 -18.40 3.49 25.19
C PRO A 14 -17.39 3.30 26.32
N GLN A 15 -16.93 4.42 26.90
CA GLN A 15 -16.06 4.46 28.08
C GLN A 15 -14.69 3.78 27.90
N ARG A 16 -14.10 3.86 26.70
CA ARG A 16 -12.74 3.37 26.44
C ARG A 16 -11.83 4.41 25.80
N ASP A 17 -10.54 4.26 26.01
CA ASP A 17 -9.51 5.15 25.47
C ASP A 17 -9.15 4.74 24.03
N PHE A 18 -9.98 5.16 23.06
CA PHE A 18 -9.83 4.77 21.65
C PHE A 18 -9.10 5.81 20.78
N LEU A 19 -8.78 6.99 21.32
CA LEU A 19 -8.15 8.09 20.57
C LEU A 19 -7.08 8.80 21.39
N GLN A 20 -5.91 8.98 20.81
CA GLN A 20 -4.81 9.81 21.33
C GLN A 20 -4.46 10.87 20.30
N VAL A 21 -4.34 12.12 20.74
CA VAL A 21 -3.77 13.20 19.92
C VAL A 21 -2.33 13.40 20.35
N VAL A 22 -1.39 13.25 19.42
CA VAL A 22 0.04 13.46 19.67
C VAL A 22 0.46 14.76 18.98
N SER A 23 1.13 15.63 19.73
CA SER A 23 1.65 16.90 19.21
C SER A 23 3.13 16.76 18.89
N PHE A 24 3.51 17.21 17.70
CA PHE A 24 4.90 17.28 17.26
C PHE A 24 5.24 18.72 16.92
N PRO A 25 6.50 19.16 17.08
CA PRO A 25 6.91 20.48 16.62
C PRO A 25 6.68 20.57 15.10
N GLU A 26 6.13 21.71 14.66
CA GLU A 26 5.90 21.94 13.25
C GLU A 26 7.24 22.02 12.51
N VAL A 27 7.45 21.12 11.55
CA VAL A 27 8.60 21.19 10.66
C VAL A 27 8.19 22.09 9.50
N PRO A 28 8.90 23.20 9.22
CA PRO A 28 8.56 24.08 8.12
C PRO A 28 8.53 23.29 6.81
N HIS A 29 7.35 23.13 6.22
CA HIS A 29 7.21 22.51 4.91
C HIS A 29 7.32 23.58 3.83
N PRO A 30 8.40 23.61 3.02
CA PRO A 30 8.56 24.60 1.96
C PRO A 30 7.54 24.32 0.85
N GLY A 31 6.39 25.01 0.87
CA GLY A 31 5.40 24.89 -0.22
C GLY A 31 3.93 25.00 0.17
N GLY A 32 3.60 25.00 1.46
CA GLY A 32 2.21 25.14 1.92
C GLY A 32 1.38 23.86 1.80
N ALA A 33 0.45 23.70 2.75
CA ALA A 33 -0.40 22.54 3.02
C ALA A 33 0.32 21.19 3.21
N LEU A 34 0.06 20.54 4.34
CA LEU A 34 0.50 19.17 4.56
C LEU A 34 -0.13 18.24 3.53
N ALA A 35 0.69 17.49 2.81
CA ALA A 35 0.27 16.49 1.84
C ALA A 35 0.84 15.12 2.20
N LEU A 36 0.12 14.06 1.82
CA LEU A 36 0.64 12.70 1.91
C LEU A 36 1.58 12.45 0.74
N GLU A 37 2.75 11.91 1.04
CA GLU A 37 3.77 11.51 0.06
C GLU A 37 4.20 10.07 0.35
N TYR A 38 4.56 9.37 -0.71
CA TYR A 38 5.18 8.06 -0.61
C TYR A 38 6.65 8.22 -0.22
N ASP A 39 7.08 7.43 0.75
CA ASP A 39 8.49 7.34 1.12
C ASP A 39 9.29 6.58 0.05
N GLU A 40 10.45 7.14 -0.35
CA GLU A 40 11.28 6.57 -1.41
C GLU A 40 11.84 5.19 -1.05
N GLU A 41 12.23 4.99 0.20
CA GLU A 41 12.77 3.69 0.67
C GLU A 41 11.67 2.63 0.61
N TRP A 42 10.47 2.96 1.07
CA TRP A 42 9.30 2.08 0.99
C TRP A 42 8.96 1.71 -0.46
N LEU A 43 8.96 2.68 -1.40
CA LEU A 43 8.73 2.39 -2.82
C LEU A 43 9.82 1.47 -3.40
N SER A 44 11.07 1.66 -2.99
CA SER A 44 12.21 0.85 -3.43
C SER A 44 12.07 -0.59 -2.94
N ILE A 45 11.69 -0.78 -1.68
CA ILE A 45 11.42 -2.09 -1.08
C ILE A 45 10.28 -2.78 -1.82
N LEU A 46 9.17 -2.09 -2.11
CA LEU A 46 8.06 -2.67 -2.85
C LEU A 46 8.50 -3.18 -4.23
N ARG A 47 9.26 -2.38 -4.98
CA ARG A 47 9.75 -2.77 -6.30
C ARG A 47 10.69 -3.98 -6.22
N ALA A 48 11.65 -3.95 -5.31
CA ALA A 48 12.61 -5.05 -5.12
C ALA A 48 11.88 -6.35 -4.70
N CYS A 49 10.85 -6.22 -3.86
CA CYS A 49 10.12 -7.36 -3.32
C CYS A 49 9.02 -7.90 -4.25
N GLN A 50 8.73 -7.26 -5.38
CA GLN A 50 7.61 -7.64 -6.24
C GLN A 50 7.69 -9.09 -6.73
N SER A 51 8.89 -9.56 -7.10
CA SER A 51 9.10 -10.93 -7.58
C SER A 51 8.87 -11.99 -6.49
N TYR A 52 8.87 -11.57 -5.22
CA TYR A 52 8.65 -12.43 -4.06
C TYR A 52 7.18 -12.42 -3.59
N LEU A 53 6.30 -11.66 -4.24
CA LEU A 53 4.87 -11.67 -3.96
C LEU A 53 4.30 -13.07 -4.25
N CYS A 54 3.84 -13.75 -3.20
CA CYS A 54 3.32 -15.10 -3.29
C CYS A 54 1.81 -15.11 -3.57
N LEU A 55 1.43 -15.50 -4.79
CA LEU A 55 0.03 -15.71 -5.19
C LEU A 55 -0.41 -17.19 -5.18
N ASN A 56 0.54 -18.09 -4.86
CA ASN A 56 0.35 -19.53 -4.86
C ASN A 56 0.37 -20.10 -3.42
N ARG A 57 0.05 -21.38 -3.26
CA ARG A 57 0.12 -22.05 -1.95
C ARG A 57 1.53 -22.18 -1.39
N ARG A 58 2.55 -22.16 -2.26
CA ARG A 58 3.96 -22.20 -1.87
C ARG A 58 4.63 -20.92 -2.35
N GLY A 59 5.25 -20.22 -1.40
CA GLY A 59 5.98 -18.98 -1.66
C GLY A 59 7.34 -19.23 -2.31
N PRO A 60 7.87 -18.21 -3.02
CA PRO A 60 9.24 -18.24 -3.49
C PRO A 60 10.21 -18.23 -2.30
N GLN A 61 11.40 -18.77 -2.50
CA GLN A 61 12.47 -18.62 -1.52
C GLN A 61 12.97 -17.17 -1.53
N LEU A 62 13.07 -16.58 -0.34
CA LEU A 62 13.65 -15.24 -0.20
C LEU A 62 15.16 -15.31 -0.37
N PRO A 63 15.78 -14.31 -1.02
CA PRO A 63 17.22 -14.24 -1.15
C PRO A 63 17.87 -13.94 0.22
N PRO A 64 19.19 -14.18 0.36
CA PRO A 64 19.92 -13.72 1.53
C PRO A 64 19.79 -12.20 1.73
N ALA A 65 19.82 -11.75 2.98
CA ALA A 65 19.63 -10.33 3.32
C ALA A 65 20.59 -9.38 2.60
N ALA A 66 21.84 -9.79 2.36
CA ALA A 66 22.80 -8.99 1.60
C ALA A 66 22.34 -8.76 0.16
N SER A 67 21.90 -9.82 -0.53
CA SER A 67 21.38 -9.72 -1.90
C SER A 67 20.08 -8.90 -1.95
N MET A 68 19.21 -9.02 -0.94
CA MET A 68 18.02 -8.17 -0.85
C MET A 68 18.38 -6.68 -0.74
N ARG A 69 19.38 -6.32 0.08
CA ARG A 69 19.83 -4.93 0.20
C ARG A 69 20.37 -4.37 -1.11
N GLU A 70 21.15 -5.17 -1.85
CA GLU A 70 21.65 -4.78 -3.17
C GLU A 70 20.50 -4.52 -4.17
N GLN A 71 19.46 -5.37 -4.15
CA GLN A 71 18.27 -5.18 -4.98
C GLN A 71 17.50 -3.91 -4.58
N ILE A 72 17.31 -3.66 -3.28
CA ILE A 72 16.64 -2.45 -2.79
C ILE A 72 17.42 -1.21 -3.21
N GLU A 73 18.75 -1.19 -3.09
CA GLU A 73 19.56 -0.03 -3.48
C GLU A 73 19.50 0.23 -4.99
N LYS A 74 19.49 -0.82 -5.81
CA LYS A 74 19.27 -0.70 -7.25
C LYS A 74 17.91 -0.05 -7.56
N GLU A 75 16.84 -0.51 -6.91
CA GLU A 75 15.51 0.08 -7.11
C GLU A 75 15.41 1.49 -6.53
N ARG A 76 16.20 1.82 -5.49
CA ARG A 76 16.29 3.16 -4.91
C ARG A 76 16.85 4.18 -5.90
N VAL A 77 17.87 3.81 -6.67
CA VAL A 77 18.39 4.66 -7.74
C VAL A 77 17.27 4.99 -8.75
N TRP A 78 16.52 3.96 -9.18
CA TRP A 78 15.39 4.15 -10.10
C TRP A 78 14.30 5.05 -9.53
N VAL A 79 13.93 4.86 -8.26
CA VAL A 79 12.91 5.68 -7.57
C VAL A 79 13.36 7.14 -7.49
N ARG A 80 14.62 7.38 -7.14
CA ARG A 80 15.20 8.73 -7.06
C ARG A 80 15.19 9.44 -8.41
N GLU A 81 15.55 8.75 -9.49
CA GLU A 81 15.50 9.32 -10.85
C GLU A 81 14.08 9.76 -11.22
N ARG A 82 13.04 8.99 -10.84
CA ARG A 82 11.64 9.38 -11.06
C ARG A 82 11.24 10.60 -10.23
N ALA A 83 11.60 10.62 -8.95
CA ALA A 83 11.29 11.73 -8.06
C ALA A 83 12.00 13.04 -8.47
N GLN A 84 13.23 12.95 -9.01
CA GLN A 84 13.96 14.11 -9.53
C GLN A 84 13.38 14.64 -10.84
N GLY A 85 12.86 13.77 -11.71
CA GLY A 85 12.22 14.16 -12.97
C GLY A 85 10.84 14.80 -12.78
N ASP A 86 10.15 14.47 -11.69
CA ASP A 86 8.85 15.01 -11.33
C ASP A 86 8.68 15.01 -9.80
N ALA A 87 8.79 16.18 -9.17
CA ALA A 87 8.59 16.33 -7.72
C ALA A 87 7.17 15.92 -7.27
N GLY A 88 6.17 15.96 -8.17
CA GLY A 88 4.83 15.46 -7.92
C GLY A 88 4.75 13.93 -7.94
N TRP A 89 5.78 13.22 -8.41
CA TRP A 89 5.76 11.78 -8.53
C TRP A 89 5.70 11.08 -7.16
N VAL A 90 6.27 11.64 -6.10
CA VAL A 90 6.14 11.04 -4.76
C VAL A 90 4.79 11.36 -4.09
N LYS A 91 3.99 12.27 -4.64
CA LYS A 91 2.71 12.64 -4.01
C LYS A 91 1.67 11.54 -4.11
N VAL A 92 0.93 11.33 -3.03
CA VAL A 92 -0.25 10.46 -3.04
C VAL A 92 -1.37 11.18 -3.81
N PRO A 93 -1.89 10.62 -4.91
CA PRO A 93 -2.92 11.27 -5.70
C PRO A 93 -4.26 11.32 -4.95
N SER A 94 -5.02 12.39 -5.14
CA SER A 94 -6.41 12.49 -4.66
C SER A 94 -7.37 11.79 -5.64
N ASN A 95 -7.20 10.48 -5.85
CA ASN A 95 -7.95 9.67 -6.83
C ASN A 95 -8.84 8.60 -6.15
N PHE A 96 -9.32 8.88 -4.95
CA PHE A 96 -10.23 7.96 -4.27
C PHE A 96 -11.55 7.86 -5.04
N GLU A 97 -11.95 6.63 -5.33
CA GLU A 97 -13.15 6.30 -6.08
C GLU A 97 -13.80 5.11 -5.41
N HIS A 98 -15.12 5.16 -5.33
CA HIS A 98 -15.92 4.17 -4.65
C HIS A 98 -16.09 2.91 -5.52
N THR A 99 -15.49 1.80 -5.08
CA THR A 99 -15.45 0.54 -5.84
C THR A 99 -16.63 -0.40 -5.56
N LEU A 100 -17.38 -0.18 -4.48
CA LEU A 100 -18.44 -1.06 -4.00
C LEU A 100 -19.59 -0.28 -3.36
N PRO A 101 -20.87 -0.61 -3.65
CA PRO A 101 -22.03 0.02 -3.00
C PRO A 101 -21.92 0.10 -1.47
N PRO A 102 -22.39 1.19 -0.83
CA PRO A 102 -22.40 1.29 0.62
C PRO A 102 -23.25 0.20 1.25
N HIS A 103 -22.80 -0.33 2.38
CA HIS A 103 -23.58 -1.29 3.16
C HIS A 103 -24.94 -0.70 3.56
N ARG A 104 -26.03 -1.45 3.32
CA ARG A 104 -27.38 -1.08 3.77
C ARG A 104 -27.81 -1.97 4.94
N PRO A 105 -28.05 -1.41 6.14
CA PRO A 105 -28.57 -2.19 7.27
C PRO A 105 -29.81 -2.99 6.88
N GLY A 106 -29.83 -4.29 7.19
CA GLY A 106 -30.92 -5.20 6.82
C GLY A 106 -30.83 -5.78 5.40
N SER A 107 -29.83 -5.42 4.59
CA SER A 107 -29.63 -6.07 3.30
C SER A 107 -29.19 -7.52 3.47
N VAL A 108 -29.94 -8.45 2.89
CA VAL A 108 -29.54 -9.86 2.80
C VAL A 108 -28.61 -10.02 1.61
N VAL A 109 -27.40 -10.53 1.82
CA VAL A 109 -26.49 -10.87 0.71
C VAL A 109 -27.11 -12.04 -0.06
N PRO A 110 -27.47 -11.87 -1.35
CA PRO A 110 -28.00 -12.96 -2.16
C PRO A 110 -26.97 -14.10 -2.20
N GLY A 111 -27.36 -15.30 -1.76
CA GLY A 111 -26.46 -16.46 -1.70
C GLY A 111 -25.97 -16.88 -0.30
N GLY A 112 -26.27 -16.08 0.73
CA GLY A 112 -25.91 -16.37 2.12
C GLY A 112 -24.41 -16.16 2.43
N ALA A 113 -24.05 -16.24 3.72
CA ALA A 113 -22.69 -15.93 4.23
C ALA A 113 -21.55 -16.85 3.71
N ARG A 114 -21.86 -17.84 2.86
CA ARG A 114 -20.89 -18.83 2.35
C ARG A 114 -20.42 -18.58 0.92
N GLN A 115 -20.97 -17.59 0.21
CA GLN A 115 -20.51 -17.27 -1.14
C GLN A 115 -19.40 -16.22 -1.12
N GLN A 116 -18.37 -16.46 -1.96
CA GLN A 116 -17.32 -15.48 -2.16
C GLN A 116 -17.89 -14.29 -2.94
N PRO A 117 -17.68 -13.04 -2.48
CA PRO A 117 -18.11 -11.88 -3.23
C PRO A 117 -17.44 -11.83 -4.60
N PRO A 118 -18.09 -11.24 -5.62
CA PRO A 118 -17.47 -11.03 -6.92
C PRO A 118 -16.19 -10.21 -6.77
N PHE A 119 -15.23 -10.46 -7.66
CA PHE A 119 -14.01 -9.66 -7.73
C PHE A 119 -14.34 -8.28 -8.31
N HIS A 120 -13.88 -7.23 -7.64
CA HIS A 120 -13.98 -5.86 -8.11
C HIS A 120 -12.57 -5.29 -8.30
N PRO A 121 -12.23 -4.78 -9.51
CA PRO A 121 -10.95 -4.11 -9.74
C PRO A 121 -10.86 -2.84 -8.89
N SER A 122 -9.62 -2.45 -8.58
CA SER A 122 -9.31 -1.26 -7.78
C SER A 122 -8.53 -0.30 -8.68
N PRO A 123 -9.17 0.75 -9.24
CA PRO A 123 -8.51 1.74 -10.09
C PRO A 123 -7.31 2.40 -9.40
N GLN A 124 -7.37 2.55 -8.08
CA GLN A 124 -6.27 3.11 -7.29
C GLN A 124 -5.08 2.14 -7.22
N THR A 125 -5.35 0.84 -7.06
CA THR A 125 -4.29 -0.18 -7.09
C THR A 125 -3.68 -0.28 -8.48
N GLU A 126 -4.49 -0.24 -9.54
CA GLU A 126 -4.02 -0.23 -10.93
C GLU A 126 -3.12 0.96 -11.22
N ALA A 127 -3.56 2.17 -10.86
CA ALA A 127 -2.77 3.38 -11.01
C ALA A 127 -1.44 3.30 -10.22
N PHE A 128 -1.48 2.76 -9.00
CA PHE A 128 -0.30 2.65 -8.15
C PHE A 128 0.73 1.65 -8.70
N VAL A 129 0.33 0.46 -9.13
CA VAL A 129 1.29 -0.49 -9.70
C VAL A 129 1.77 -0.05 -11.07
N ALA A 130 0.94 0.61 -11.89
CA ALA A 130 1.35 1.19 -13.17
C ALA A 130 2.41 2.29 -12.97
N LYS A 131 2.22 3.17 -11.97
CA LYS A 131 3.20 4.18 -11.55
C LYS A 131 4.54 3.55 -11.20
N LEU A 132 4.52 2.41 -10.51
CA LEU A 132 5.72 1.64 -10.19
C LEU A 132 6.12 0.66 -11.28
N SER A 133 5.51 0.66 -12.47
CA SER A 133 5.80 -0.29 -13.54
C SER A 133 5.82 -1.77 -13.06
N LEU A 134 4.95 -2.10 -12.11
CA LEU A 134 4.78 -3.43 -11.54
C LEU A 134 3.57 -4.12 -12.18
N PRO A 135 3.58 -5.46 -12.29
CA PRO A 135 2.44 -6.20 -12.81
C PRO A 135 1.28 -6.20 -11.80
N MET A 136 0.05 -6.22 -12.33
CA MET A 136 -1.15 -6.39 -11.52
C MET A 136 -1.13 -7.75 -10.81
N PRO A 137 -1.29 -7.80 -9.48
CA PRO A 137 -1.16 -9.05 -8.72
C PRO A 137 -2.32 -10.04 -8.95
N HIS A 138 -3.47 -9.59 -9.46
CA HIS A 138 -4.64 -10.45 -9.68
C HIS A 138 -4.86 -10.82 -11.15
N VAL A 139 -4.01 -10.36 -12.07
CA VAL A 139 -4.03 -10.86 -13.45
C VAL A 139 -3.37 -12.24 -13.43
N ARG A 140 -4.19 -13.28 -13.25
CA ARG A 140 -3.80 -14.62 -13.66
C ARG A 140 -3.55 -14.53 -15.16
N THR A 141 -2.30 -14.66 -15.59
CA THR A 141 -2.00 -15.08 -16.96
C THR A 141 -2.84 -16.33 -17.19
N VAL A 142 -3.85 -16.23 -18.03
CA VAL A 142 -4.62 -17.38 -18.48
C VAL A 142 -3.64 -18.22 -19.28
N GLY A 143 -2.93 -19.13 -18.60
CA GLY A 143 -2.25 -20.23 -19.27
C GLY A 143 -3.33 -21.00 -19.99
N GLY A 144 -3.26 -21.00 -21.33
CA GLY A 144 -4.17 -21.75 -22.17
C GLY A 144 -4.26 -23.19 -21.67
N GLY A 145 -5.47 -23.60 -21.31
CA GLY A 145 -5.77 -25.00 -21.07
C GLY A 145 -5.63 -25.74 -22.40
N GLY A 146 -4.69 -26.69 -22.43
CA GLY A 146 -4.76 -27.89 -23.25
C GLY A 146 -5.19 -29.06 -22.37
#